data_AF-A0A931Q9M2-F1
#
_entry.id   AF-A0A931Q9M2-F1
#
_cell.length_a   1.000
_cell.length_b   1.000
_cell.length_c   1.000
_cell.angle_alpha   90.00
_cell.angle_beta   90.00
_cell.angle_gamma   90.00
#
_symmetry.space_group_name_H-M   'P 1'
#
loop_
_entity.id
_entity.type
_entity.pdbx_description
1 polymer ?
#
loop_
_entity_poly.entity_id
_entity_poly.type
_entity_poly.pdbx_seq_one_letter_code
_entity_poly.pdbx_strand_id
1 'polypeptide(L)'
;MAQDEKNDVWEDLAKSMEGIGLKLKLRVEESLAEGAPEREALERAVAGLREAVGQAFNPVRDAVQDPAIRDDVNRMADRLGSAVSDTIGMVRSKVRRGEKP
;
A
#
# COMPACT_ATOMS: atom_id res chain seq x y z
N MET A 1 -25.21 -13.56 14.17
CA MET A 1 -24.41 -14.48 13.34
C MET A 1 -24.03 -13.89 11.98
N ALA A 2 -24.93 -13.24 11.21
CA ALA A 2 -24.55 -12.62 9.92
C ALA A 2 -23.72 -11.31 10.00
N GLN A 3 -23.55 -10.73 11.19
CA GLN A 3 -22.82 -9.47 11.39
C GLN A 3 -21.35 -9.73 11.77
N ASP A 4 -21.07 -10.83 12.47
CA ASP A 4 -19.69 -11.25 12.80
C ASP A 4 -18.93 -11.68 11.54
N GLU A 5 -19.58 -12.49 10.69
CA GLU A 5 -19.00 -13.00 9.43
C GLU A 5 -18.66 -11.89 8.41
N LYS A 6 -19.35 -10.74 8.48
CA LYS A 6 -19.07 -9.57 7.63
C LYS A 6 -17.89 -8.75 8.14
N ASN A 7 -17.67 -8.72 9.45
CA ASN A 7 -16.51 -8.04 10.02
C ASN A 7 -15.23 -8.80 9.70
N ASP A 8 -15.30 -10.14 9.66
CA ASP A 8 -14.16 -11.02 9.33
C ASP A 8 -13.57 -10.70 7.95
N VAL A 9 -14.40 -10.47 6.92
CA VAL A 9 -13.92 -10.18 5.56
C VAL A 9 -13.12 -8.87 5.49
N TRP A 10 -13.54 -7.84 6.23
CA TRP A 10 -12.84 -6.55 6.26
C TRP A 10 -11.55 -6.63 7.08
N GLU A 11 -11.55 -7.38 8.17
CA GLU A 11 -10.33 -7.67 8.92
C GLU A 11 -9.31 -8.46 8.11
N ASP A 12 -9.77 -9.45 7.34
CA ASP A 12 -8.90 -10.27 6.50
C ASP A 12 -8.28 -9.46 5.36
N LEU A 13 -9.04 -8.51 4.80
CA LEU A 13 -8.49 -7.55 3.85
C LEU A 13 -7.40 -6.70 4.50
N ALA A 14 -7.66 -6.14 5.69
CA ALA A 14 -6.68 -5.33 6.41
C ALA A 14 -5.39 -6.11 6.69
N LYS A 15 -5.51 -7.33 7.24
CA LYS A 15 -4.38 -8.25 7.49
C LYS A 15 -3.60 -8.57 6.20
N SER A 16 -4.31 -8.80 5.10
CA SER A 16 -3.69 -9.07 3.81
C SER A 16 -2.90 -7.87 3.28
N MET A 17 -3.44 -6.66 3.43
CA MET A 17 -2.78 -5.42 3.01
C MET A 17 -1.54 -5.12 3.87
N GLU A 18 -1.62 -5.34 5.19
CA GLU A 18 -0.46 -5.26 6.08
C GLU A 18 0.63 -6.27 5.68
N GLY A 19 0.24 -7.51 5.38
CA GLY A 19 1.16 -8.54 4.91
C GLY A 19 1.86 -8.19 3.59
N ILE A 20 1.14 -7.56 2.65
CA ILE A 20 1.72 -7.05 1.40
C ILE A 20 2.72 -5.91 1.69
N GLY A 21 2.36 -4.97 2.56
CA GLY A 21 3.24 -3.86 2.97
C GLY A 21 4.56 -4.37 3.58
N LEU A 22 4.48 -5.36 4.46
CA LEU A 22 5.65 -6.02 5.07
C LEU A 22 6.54 -6.71 4.03
N LYS A 23 5.95 -7.48 3.11
CA LYS A 23 6.72 -8.16 2.04
C LYS A 23 7.39 -7.18 1.09
N LEU A 24 6.69 -6.10 0.73
CA LEU A 24 7.29 -5.02 -0.06
C LEU A 24 8.49 -4.44 0.67
N LYS A 25 8.33 -4.08 1.95
CA LYS A 25 9.40 -3.55 2.79
C LYS A 25 10.63 -4.45 2.79
N LEU A 26 10.46 -5.75 3.06
CA LEU A 26 11.55 -6.73 3.06
C LEU A 26 12.25 -6.80 1.70
N ARG A 27 11.48 -6.84 0.60
CA ARG A 27 12.07 -6.87 -0.74
C ARG A 27 12.86 -5.61 -1.06
N VAL A 28 12.40 -4.44 -0.61
CA VAL A 28 13.15 -3.18 -0.75
C VAL A 28 14.46 -3.25 0.03
N GLU A 29 14.42 -3.74 1.27
CA GLU A 29 15.60 -3.88 2.14
C GLU A 29 16.63 -4.84 1.51
N GLU A 30 16.17 -5.97 0.95
CA GLU A 30 17.00 -6.94 0.21
C GLU A 30 17.64 -6.31 -1.03
N SER A 31 16.84 -5.70 -1.93
CA SER A 31 17.34 -5.07 -3.17
C SER A 31 18.37 -3.96 -2.91
N LEU A 32 18.22 -3.22 -1.81
CA LEU A 32 19.16 -2.18 -1.41
C LEU A 32 20.44 -2.75 -0.79
N ALA A 33 20.35 -3.83 -0.03
CA ALA A 33 21.52 -4.50 0.55
C ALA A 33 22.43 -5.13 -0.53
N GLU A 34 21.84 -5.61 -1.63
CA GLU A 34 22.56 -6.22 -2.75
C GLU A 34 23.11 -5.20 -3.78
N GLY A 35 22.84 -3.89 -3.59
CA GLY A 35 23.34 -2.83 -4.48
C GLY A 35 22.74 -2.85 -5.89
N ALA A 36 21.56 -3.46 -6.04
CA ALA A 36 21.03 -3.90 -7.33
C ALA A 36 20.35 -2.79 -8.17
N PRO A 37 20.29 -2.96 -9.51
CA PRO A 37 19.46 -2.16 -10.44
C PRO A 37 17.93 -2.30 -10.20
N GLU A 38 17.53 -3.11 -9.23
CA GLU A 38 16.13 -3.33 -8.84
C GLU A 38 15.43 -2.08 -8.29
N ARG A 39 16.17 -0.99 -7.98
CA ARG A 39 15.57 0.26 -7.51
C ARG A 39 14.53 0.82 -8.50
N GLU A 40 14.85 0.86 -9.79
CA GLU A 40 13.89 1.36 -10.80
C GLU A 40 12.74 0.39 -11.04
N ALA A 41 12.98 -0.93 -10.91
CA ALA A 41 11.94 -1.93 -11.03
C ALA A 41 10.95 -1.84 -9.85
N LEU A 42 11.47 -1.59 -8.65
CA LEU A 42 10.69 -1.38 -7.45
C LEU A 42 9.90 -0.08 -7.48
N GLU A 43 10.51 1.04 -7.89
CA GLU A 43 9.79 2.31 -8.06
C GLU A 43 8.64 2.16 -9.07
N ARG A 44 8.86 1.42 -10.16
CA ARG A 44 7.81 1.06 -11.12
C ARG A 44 6.72 0.16 -10.52
N ALA A 45 7.10 -0.87 -9.76
CA ALA A 45 6.14 -1.76 -9.11
C ALA A 45 5.25 -1.02 -8.10
N VAL A 46 5.83 -0.06 -7.38
CA VAL A 46 5.13 0.78 -6.40
C VAL A 46 4.19 1.77 -7.09
N ALA A 47 4.66 2.43 -8.15
CA ALA A 47 3.80 3.28 -8.96
C ALA A 47 2.61 2.49 -9.52
N GLY A 48 2.86 1.27 -10.01
CA GLY A 48 1.82 0.35 -10.47
C GLY A 48 0.85 -0.07 -9.36
N LEU A 49 1.33 -0.31 -8.14
CA LEU A 49 0.46 -0.62 -7.00
C LEU A 49 -0.44 0.56 -6.64
N ARG A 50 0.11 1.79 -6.61
CA ARG A 50 -0.68 3.01 -6.37
C ARG A 50 -1.74 3.20 -7.46
N GLU A 51 -1.38 2.97 -8.71
CA GLU A 51 -2.31 3.05 -9.83
C GLU A 51 -3.41 1.99 -9.71
N ALA A 52 -3.06 0.74 -9.40
CA ALA A 52 -4.02 -0.35 -9.22
C ALA A 52 -4.99 -0.07 -8.07
N VAL A 53 -4.50 0.51 -6.96
CA VAL A 53 -5.35 0.98 -5.85
C VAL A 53 -6.31 2.05 -6.34
N GLY A 54 -5.82 3.08 -7.04
CA GLY A 54 -6.69 4.11 -7.62
C GLY A 54 -7.74 3.54 -8.56
N GLN A 55 -7.36 2.61 -9.45
CA GLN A 55 -8.26 1.93 -10.36
C GLN A 55 -9.29 1.05 -9.63
N ALA A 56 -8.94 0.44 -8.50
CA ALA A 56 -9.89 -0.35 -7.70
C ALA A 56 -10.93 0.52 -6.99
N PHE A 57 -10.54 1.71 -6.51
CA PHE A 57 -11.45 2.62 -5.79
C PHE A 57 -12.24 3.57 -6.71
N ASN A 58 -11.77 3.83 -7.94
CA ASN A 58 -12.48 4.69 -8.90
C ASN A 58 -13.92 4.22 -9.23
N PRO A 59 -14.17 2.93 -9.54
CA PRO A 59 -15.53 2.44 -9.78
C PRO A 59 -16.43 2.58 -8.55
N VAL A 60 -15.87 2.38 -7.34
CA VAL A 60 -16.61 2.55 -6.09
C VAL A 60 -16.99 4.03 -5.91
N ARG A 61 -16.04 4.94 -6.14
CA ARG A 61 -16.25 6.40 -6.10
C ARG A 61 -17.35 6.85 -7.07
N ASP A 62 -17.34 6.30 -8.29
CA ASP A 62 -18.24 6.70 -9.38
C ASP A 62 -19.64 6.10 -9.21
N ALA A 63 -19.75 4.90 -8.63
CA ALA A 63 -21.01 4.24 -8.29
C ALA A 63 -21.72 4.88 -7.08
N VAL A 64 -20.95 5.51 -6.19
CA VAL A 64 -21.48 6.17 -4.99
C VAL A 64 -22.03 7.56 -5.34
N GLN A 65 -23.33 7.74 -5.11
CA GLN A 65 -24.02 9.02 -5.27
C GLN A 65 -23.90 9.92 -4.02
N ASP A 66 -23.64 9.32 -2.86
CA ASP A 66 -23.46 10.04 -1.58
C ASP A 66 -22.08 10.74 -1.53
N PRO A 67 -22.02 12.08 -1.43
CA PRO A 67 -20.76 12.81 -1.34
C PRO A 67 -19.90 12.41 -0.13
N ALA A 68 -20.50 12.05 1.01
CA ALA A 68 -19.76 11.69 2.22
C ALA A 68 -19.01 10.36 2.03
N ILE A 69 -19.69 9.36 1.45
CA ILE A 69 -19.08 8.06 1.15
C ILE A 69 -17.98 8.22 0.08
N ARG A 70 -18.20 9.10 -0.90
CA ARG A 70 -17.19 9.41 -1.92
C ARG A 70 -15.91 9.99 -1.31
N ASP A 71 -16.06 10.92 -0.37
CA ASP A 71 -14.94 11.53 0.34
C ASP A 71 -14.18 10.51 1.19
N ASP A 72 -14.88 9.59 1.85
CA ASP A 72 -14.25 8.51 2.62
C ASP A 72 -13.45 7.55 1.72
N VAL A 73 -13.99 7.20 0.55
CA VAL A 73 -13.27 6.40 -0.47
C VAL A 73 -12.00 7.09 -0.93
N ASN A 74 -12.06 8.40 -1.21
CA ASN A 74 -10.88 9.17 -1.60
C ASN A 74 -9.83 9.18 -0.48
N ARG A 75 -10.25 9.41 0.77
CA ARG A 75 -9.35 9.39 1.93
C ARG A 75 -8.70 8.03 2.13
N MET A 76 -9.42 6.94 1.90
CA MET A 76 -8.87 5.58 1.97
C MET A 76 -7.79 5.36 0.90
N ALA A 77 -8.07 5.74 -0.35
CA ALA A 77 -7.11 5.62 -1.45
C ALA A 77 -5.83 6.45 -1.19
N ASP A 78 -5.99 7.68 -0.70
CA ASP A 78 -4.87 8.56 -0.35
C ASP A 78 -4.03 8.02 0.81
N ARG A 79 -4.68 7.53 1.88
CA ARG A 79 -3.99 6.91 3.02
C ARG A 79 -3.21 5.69 2.60
N LEU A 80 -3.79 4.85 1.76
CA LEU A 80 -3.11 3.65 1.30
C LEU A 80 -1.91 3.99 0.41
N GLY A 81 -2.07 4.93 -0.53
CA GLY A 81 -0.97 5.40 -1.37
C GLY A 81 0.16 6.03 -0.54
N SER A 82 -0.19 6.75 0.51
CA SER A 82 0.78 7.37 1.44
C SER A 82 1.51 6.31 2.26
N ALA A 83 0.81 5.32 2.83
CA ALA A 83 1.42 4.25 3.62
C ALA A 83 2.43 3.42 2.80
N VAL A 84 2.10 3.13 1.54
CA VAL A 84 3.04 2.47 0.61
C VAL A 84 4.28 3.34 0.39
N SER A 85 4.09 4.64 0.12
CA SER A 85 5.19 5.59 -0.13
C SER A 85 6.09 5.77 1.10
N ASP A 86 5.50 5.88 2.29
CA ASP A 86 6.20 6.04 3.56
C ASP A 86 7.01 4.79 3.92
N THR A 87 6.48 3.60 3.64
CA THR A 87 7.20 2.33 3.84
C THR A 87 8.52 2.32 3.05
N ILE A 88 8.48 2.77 1.79
CA ILE A 88 9.65 2.82 0.92
C ILE A 88 10.60 3.96 1.33
N GLY A 89 10.04 5.14 1.67
CA GLY A 89 10.81 6.28 2.15
C GLY A 89 11.58 5.96 3.43
N MET A 90 10.93 5.27 4.38
CA MET A 90 11.55 4.79 5.62
C MET A 90 12.71 3.83 5.33
N VAL A 91 12.50 2.81 4.49
CA VAL A 91 13.57 1.86 4.12
C VAL A 91 14.75 2.58 3.45
N ARG A 92 14.47 3.50 2.52
CA ARG A 92 15.50 4.32 1.87
C ARG A 92 16.29 5.15 2.89
N SER A 93 15.61 5.70 3.90
CA SER A 93 16.24 6.51 4.93
C SER A 93 17.12 5.69 5.89
N LYS A 94 16.78 4.43 6.16
CA LYS A 94 17.61 3.50 6.95
C LYS A 94 18.91 3.15 6.22
N VAL A 95 18.80 2.75 4.94
CA VAL A 95 19.96 2.40 4.12
C VAL A 95 20.91 3.58 3.94
N ARG A 96 20.37 4.78 3.70
CA ARG A 96 21.19 6.01 3.59
C ARG A 96 21.92 6.37 4.89
N ARG A 97 21.39 5.97 6.05
CA ARG A 97 22.01 6.18 7.37
C ARG A 97 23.04 5.11 7.72
N GLY A 98 23.21 4.07 6.89
CA GLY A 98 24.09 2.95 7.19
C GLY A 98 23.56 2.04 8.31
N GLU A 99 22.30 2.21 8.71
CA GLU A 99 21.62 1.28 9.60
C GLU A 99 21.27 0.05 8.78
N LYS A 100 21.83 -1.11 9.17
CA LYS A 100 21.40 -2.41 8.63
C LYS A 100 19.88 -2.56 8.90
N PRO A 101 19.09 -3.05 7.93
CA PRO A 101 17.64 -3.16 8.05
C PRO A 101 17.17 -3.77 9.39
#